data_AF-A0A7J7IGH0-F1
#
_entry.id   AF-A0A7J7IGH0-F1
#
_cell.length_a   1.000
_cell.length_b   1.000
_cell.length_c   1.000
_cell.angle_alpha   90.00
_cell.angle_beta   90.00
_cell.angle_gamma   90.00
#
_symmetry.space_group_name_H-M   'P 1'
#
loop_
_entity.id
_entity.type
_entity.pdbx_description
1 polymer ?
#
loop_
_entity_poly.entity_id
_entity_poly.type
_entity_poly.pdbx_seq_one_letter_code
_entity_poly.pdbx_strand_id
1 'polypeptide(L)'
;MSVREQTNFKYSIYAEGNCGWADRLWWQMHTPQVVLKQESLCGLFFEQLMQPFVDHIPCAATFEDLSHRAKWLTRHDREALIITTNAMRFSEAFLVRKAIIEYFETLLKQYSEIWRKNAQLMCEAR
;
A
#
# COMPACT_ATOMS: atom_id res chain seq x y z
N MET A 1 -4.27 8.41 -20.31
CA MET A 1 -3.78 7.02 -20.32
C MET A 1 -4.67 6.19 -19.40
N SER A 2 -5.32 5.18 -19.92
CA SER A 2 -6.11 4.21 -19.15
C SER A 2 -5.22 3.35 -18.26
N VAL A 3 -5.80 2.69 -17.25
CA VAL A 3 -5.07 1.70 -16.43
C VAL A 3 -4.51 0.57 -17.31
N ARG A 4 -5.27 0.14 -18.33
CA ARG A 4 -4.85 -0.89 -19.28
C ARG A 4 -3.63 -0.48 -20.12
N GLU A 5 -3.51 0.78 -20.47
CA GLU A 5 -2.32 1.27 -21.18
C GLU A 5 -1.10 1.33 -20.24
N GLN A 6 -1.33 1.62 -18.95
CA GLN A 6 -0.25 1.65 -17.95
C GLN A 6 0.34 0.25 -17.70
N THR A 7 -0.44 -0.82 -17.82
CA THR A 7 0.07 -2.20 -17.66
C THR A 7 1.05 -2.65 -18.74
N ASN A 8 1.25 -1.87 -19.80
CA ASN A 8 2.26 -2.15 -20.82
C ASN A 8 3.68 -1.80 -20.37
N PHE A 9 3.84 -1.12 -19.24
CA PHE A 9 5.14 -0.79 -18.66
C PHE A 9 5.53 -1.82 -17.59
N LYS A 10 6.82 -2.15 -17.48
CA LYS A 10 7.32 -3.07 -16.45
C LYS A 10 7.27 -2.46 -15.04
N TYR A 11 7.32 -1.13 -14.95
CA TYR A 11 7.50 -0.40 -13.70
C TYR A 11 6.48 0.73 -13.63
N SER A 12 5.93 0.95 -12.44
CA SER A 12 5.06 2.09 -12.14
C SER A 12 5.61 2.91 -10.99
N ILE A 13 5.39 4.22 -11.02
CA ILE A 13 5.74 5.11 -9.93
C ILE A 13 4.48 5.38 -9.13
N TYR A 14 4.54 5.18 -7.83
CA TYR A 14 3.57 5.70 -6.88
C TYR A 14 4.12 6.99 -6.30
N ALA A 15 3.52 8.10 -6.71
CA ALA A 15 3.70 9.39 -6.08
C ALA A 15 2.49 9.70 -5.20
N GLU A 16 2.75 10.22 -4.01
CA GLU A 16 1.69 10.69 -3.12
C GLU A 16 1.03 11.98 -3.65
N GLY A 17 -0.04 12.40 -2.99
CA GLY A 17 -0.84 13.56 -3.38
C GLY A 17 -1.29 14.36 -2.17
N ASN A 18 -2.52 14.85 -2.18
CA ASN A 18 -3.00 15.59 -1.02
C ASN A 18 -3.00 14.70 0.24
N CYS A 19 -2.41 15.18 1.33
CA CYS A 19 -2.28 14.45 2.60
C CYS A 19 -1.38 13.20 2.53
N GLY A 20 -0.41 13.13 1.62
CA GLY A 20 0.60 12.07 1.65
C GLY A 20 0.12 10.70 1.15
N TRP A 21 -1.00 10.60 0.46
CA TRP A 21 -1.43 9.31 -0.12
C TRP A 21 -2.16 9.50 -1.45
N ALA A 22 -2.26 8.41 -2.22
CA ALA A 22 -3.06 8.36 -3.42
C ALA A 22 -3.74 6.98 -3.56
N ASP A 23 -5.01 6.98 -3.95
CA ASP A 23 -5.83 5.80 -4.19
C ASP A 23 -5.23 4.84 -5.24
N ARG A 24 -4.41 5.36 -6.15
CA ARG A 24 -3.78 4.60 -7.22
C ARG A 24 -2.91 3.44 -6.75
N LEU A 25 -2.37 3.50 -5.53
CA LEU A 25 -1.58 2.39 -4.98
C LEU A 25 -2.38 1.10 -5.00
N TRP A 26 -3.69 1.19 -4.69
CA TRP A 26 -4.55 0.02 -4.63
C TRP A 26 -4.56 -0.75 -5.94
N TRP A 27 -4.78 -0.12 -7.10
CA TRP A 27 -4.79 -0.83 -8.38
C TRP A 27 -3.38 -1.15 -8.88
N GLN A 28 -2.36 -0.33 -8.56
CA GLN A 28 -0.98 -0.59 -8.97
C GLN A 28 -0.48 -1.93 -8.42
N MET A 29 -0.81 -2.25 -7.18
CA MET A 29 -0.45 -3.52 -6.52
C MET A 29 -1.14 -4.76 -7.15
N HIS A 30 -2.24 -4.57 -7.88
CA HIS A 30 -2.94 -5.63 -8.63
C HIS A 30 -2.37 -5.85 -10.03
N THR A 31 -1.40 -5.04 -10.47
CA THR A 31 -0.81 -5.16 -11.81
C THR A 31 0.54 -5.87 -11.77
N PRO A 32 0.98 -6.51 -12.87
CA PRO A 32 2.28 -7.19 -12.94
C PRO A 32 3.44 -6.18 -13.13
N GLN A 33 3.39 -5.04 -12.44
CA GLN A 33 4.39 -3.97 -12.51
C GLN A 33 5.10 -3.82 -11.19
N VAL A 34 6.42 -3.61 -11.22
CA VAL A 34 7.13 -3.21 -10.00
C VAL A 34 6.71 -1.80 -9.62
N VAL A 35 6.19 -1.65 -8.40
CA VAL A 35 5.81 -0.35 -7.86
C VAL A 35 7.03 0.30 -7.20
N LEU A 36 7.45 1.45 -7.72
CA LEU A 36 8.41 2.35 -7.07
C LEU A 36 7.61 3.32 -6.20
N LYS A 37 7.61 3.07 -4.89
CA LYS A 37 6.76 3.76 -3.92
C LYS A 37 7.50 4.89 -3.24
N GLN A 38 7.03 6.13 -3.42
CA GLN A 38 7.49 7.27 -2.64
C GLN A 38 7.28 7.06 -1.14
N GLU A 39 8.30 7.38 -0.36
CA GLU A 39 8.17 7.52 1.08
C GLU A 39 7.25 8.70 1.41
N SER A 40 6.30 8.47 2.32
CA SER A 40 5.30 9.45 2.71
C SER A 40 5.05 9.39 4.21
N LEU A 41 4.67 10.54 4.78
CA LEU A 41 4.31 10.70 6.19
C LEU A 41 2.93 10.10 6.52
N CYS A 42 2.06 9.99 5.52
CA CYS A 42 0.72 9.43 5.64
C CYS A 42 0.57 8.25 4.66
N GLY A 43 -0.43 7.42 4.87
CA GLY A 43 -0.66 6.25 4.02
C GLY A 43 -2.06 5.68 4.18
N LEU A 44 -2.40 4.80 3.25
CA LEU A 44 -3.60 3.98 3.29
C LEU A 44 -3.51 2.95 4.42
N PHE A 45 -4.66 2.50 4.92
CA PHE A 45 -4.77 1.61 6.08
C PHE A 45 -3.99 0.28 5.94
N PHE A 46 -3.74 -0.17 4.71
CA PHE A 46 -3.01 -1.41 4.44
C PHE A 46 -1.49 -1.21 4.27
N GLU A 47 -1.00 0.02 4.11
CA GLU A 47 0.41 0.27 3.81
C GLU A 47 1.34 -0.16 4.94
N GLN A 48 0.84 -0.22 6.18
CA GLN A 48 1.59 -0.72 7.33
C GLN A 48 1.93 -2.21 7.23
N LEU A 49 1.23 -2.97 6.38
CA LEU A 49 1.50 -4.39 6.12
C LEU A 49 2.49 -4.59 4.97
N MET A 50 2.78 -3.54 4.20
CA MET A 50 3.70 -3.61 3.07
C MET A 50 5.15 -3.62 3.56
N GLN A 51 6.00 -4.31 2.83
CA GLN A 51 7.41 -4.51 3.17
C GLN A 51 8.31 -4.00 2.03
N PRO A 52 9.21 -3.04 2.33
CA PRO A 52 10.18 -2.54 1.37
C PRO A 52 11.04 -3.66 0.79
N PHE A 53 11.25 -3.64 -0.53
CA PHE A 53 11.96 -4.66 -1.32
C PHE A 53 11.34 -6.06 -1.31
N VAL A 54 10.15 -6.25 -0.73
CA VAL A 54 9.39 -7.50 -0.78
C VAL A 54 8.25 -7.38 -1.77
N ASP A 55 7.41 -6.36 -1.63
CA ASP A 55 6.23 -6.11 -2.49
C ASP A 55 6.31 -4.79 -3.27
N HIS A 56 7.27 -3.91 -2.93
CA HIS A 56 7.53 -2.67 -3.66
C HIS A 56 8.99 -2.23 -3.52
N ILE A 57 9.43 -1.29 -4.35
CA ILE A 57 10.71 -0.62 -4.23
C ILE A 57 10.50 0.74 -3.55
N PRO A 58 11.02 0.99 -2.33
CA PRO A 58 10.92 2.31 -1.72
C PRO A 58 11.78 3.33 -2.49
N CYS A 59 11.28 4.57 -2.58
CA CYS A 59 11.98 5.74 -3.09
C CYS A 59 11.92 6.85 -2.04
N ALA A 60 12.93 7.71 -2.01
CA ALA A 60 12.98 8.87 -1.14
C ALA A 60 11.76 9.78 -1.35
N ALA A 61 11.34 10.49 -0.31
CA ALA A 61 10.22 11.43 -0.38
C ALA A 61 10.40 12.51 -1.47
N THR A 62 11.64 12.88 -1.80
CA THR A 62 12.00 13.84 -2.86
C THR A 62 12.32 13.19 -4.21
N PHE A 63 12.24 11.86 -4.31
CA PHE A 63 12.64 11.05 -5.48
C PHE A 63 14.10 11.19 -5.92
N GLU A 64 15.00 11.68 -5.07
CA GLU A 64 16.43 11.82 -5.42
C GLU A 64 17.10 10.49 -5.80
N ASP A 65 16.62 9.36 -5.26
CA ASP A 65 17.13 8.01 -5.56
C ASP A 65 16.39 7.31 -6.71
N LEU A 66 15.33 7.92 -7.27
CA LEU A 66 14.46 7.27 -8.26
C LEU A 66 15.22 6.78 -9.49
N SER A 67 16.13 7.61 -10.02
CA SER A 67 16.97 7.24 -11.17
C SER A 67 17.90 6.06 -10.86
N HIS A 68 18.38 5.97 -9.63
CA HIS A 68 19.20 4.84 -9.18
C HIS A 68 18.36 3.55 -9.08
N ARG A 69 17.15 3.62 -8.50
CA ARG A 69 16.21 2.49 -8.44
C ARG A 69 15.84 1.97 -9.83
N ALA A 70 15.52 2.86 -10.76
CA ALA A 70 15.20 2.48 -12.13
C ALA A 70 16.39 1.78 -12.83
N LYS A 71 17.62 2.28 -12.68
CA LYS A 71 18.84 1.66 -13.22
C LYS A 71 19.22 0.35 -12.54
N TRP A 72 18.78 0.13 -11.31
CA TRP A 72 18.96 -1.15 -10.62
C TRP A 72 18.00 -2.19 -11.20
N LEU A 73 16.73 -1.83 -11.40
CA LEU A 73 15.71 -2.73 -11.95
C LEU A 73 16.07 -3.27 -13.34
N THR A 74 16.74 -2.48 -14.19
CA THR A 74 17.18 -2.95 -15.52
C THR A 74 18.24 -4.06 -15.46
N ARG A 75 18.88 -4.27 -14.30
CA ARG A 75 19.93 -5.27 -14.08
C ARG A 75 19.48 -6.42 -13.17
N HIS A 76 18.27 -6.36 -12.62
CA HIS A 76 17.75 -7.30 -11.61
C HIS A 76 16.32 -7.75 -11.97
N ASP A 77 16.14 -8.26 -13.20
CA ASP A 77 14.83 -8.64 -13.73
C ASP A 77 14.20 -9.82 -12.95
N ARG A 78 15.02 -10.73 -12.39
CA ARG A 78 14.55 -11.83 -11.54
C ARG A 78 13.98 -11.32 -10.21
N GLU A 79 14.68 -10.41 -9.56
CA GLU A 79 14.26 -9.79 -8.32
C GLU A 79 13.01 -8.92 -8.55
N ALA A 80 12.97 -8.18 -9.66
CA ALA A 80 11.79 -7.44 -10.08
C ALA A 80 10.56 -8.35 -10.24
N LEU A 81 10.71 -9.52 -10.87
CA LEU A 81 9.63 -10.49 -11.01
C LEU A 81 9.16 -11.04 -9.65
N ILE A 82 10.10 -11.32 -8.72
CA ILE A 82 9.75 -11.77 -7.37
C ILE A 82 8.95 -10.70 -6.63
N ILE A 83 9.40 -9.45 -6.68
CA ILE A 83 8.73 -8.31 -6.02
C ILE A 83 7.32 -8.12 -6.58
N THR A 84 7.17 -8.09 -7.91
CA THR A 84 5.84 -7.96 -8.55
C THR A 84 4.91 -9.13 -8.17
N THR A 85 5.45 -10.35 -8.09
CA THR A 85 4.68 -11.53 -7.71
C THR A 85 4.18 -11.45 -6.27
N ASN A 86 5.03 -10.95 -5.37
CA ASN A 86 4.66 -10.72 -3.97
C ASN A 86 3.63 -9.61 -3.84
N ALA A 87 3.75 -8.53 -4.62
CA ALA A 87 2.77 -7.44 -4.66
C ALA A 87 1.37 -7.92 -5.06
N MET A 88 1.29 -8.77 -6.09
CA MET A 88 0.01 -9.35 -6.52
C MET A 88 -0.55 -10.30 -5.46
N ARG A 89 0.28 -11.15 -4.84
CA ARG A 89 -0.15 -12.01 -3.72
C ARG A 89 -0.65 -11.21 -2.52
N PHE A 90 0.03 -10.12 -2.18
CA PHE A 90 -0.40 -9.19 -1.14
C PHE A 90 -1.78 -8.61 -1.48
N SER A 91 -1.98 -8.19 -2.73
CA SER A 91 -3.26 -7.66 -3.18
C SER A 91 -4.39 -8.68 -3.11
N GLU A 92 -4.15 -9.91 -3.54
CA GLU A 92 -5.10 -11.01 -3.46
C GLU A 92 -5.47 -11.35 -2.00
N ALA A 93 -4.52 -11.23 -1.08
CA ALA A 93 -4.72 -11.52 0.33
C ALA A 93 -5.45 -10.39 1.08
N PHE A 94 -5.09 -9.13 0.84
CA PHE A 94 -5.49 -8.00 1.70
C PHE A 94 -6.36 -6.95 0.99
N LEU A 95 -6.24 -6.81 -0.33
CA LEU A 95 -6.85 -5.71 -1.09
C LEU A 95 -8.09 -6.12 -1.88
N VAL A 96 -8.57 -7.35 -1.70
CA VAL A 96 -9.84 -7.83 -2.25
C VAL A 96 -11.03 -7.43 -1.37
N ARG A 97 -12.21 -7.30 -1.99
CA ARG A 97 -13.46 -6.88 -1.31
C ARG A 97 -13.71 -7.61 0.01
N LYS A 98 -13.51 -8.93 0.04
CA LYS A 98 -13.73 -9.76 1.22
C LYS A 98 -12.82 -9.31 2.38
N ALA A 99 -11.51 -9.22 2.14
CA ALA A 99 -10.53 -8.81 3.13
C ALA A 99 -10.77 -7.39 3.65
N ILE A 100 -11.16 -6.46 2.76
CA ILE A 100 -11.52 -5.09 3.14
C ILE A 100 -12.72 -5.11 4.10
N ILE A 101 -13.79 -5.85 3.78
CA ILE A 101 -14.97 -5.95 4.65
C ILE A 101 -14.60 -6.54 6.00
N GLU A 102 -13.80 -7.60 6.03
CA GLU A 102 -13.34 -8.25 7.27
C GLU A 102 -12.50 -7.29 8.15
N TYR A 103 -11.64 -6.48 7.52
CA TYR A 103 -10.88 -5.44 8.22
C TYR A 103 -11.82 -4.40 8.87
N PHE A 104 -12.78 -3.86 8.10
CA PHE A 104 -13.72 -2.86 8.62
C PHE A 104 -14.64 -3.42 9.70
N GLU A 105 -15.11 -4.66 9.56
CA GLU A 105 -15.90 -5.33 10.59
C GLU A 105 -15.12 -5.45 11.91
N THR A 106 -13.87 -5.89 11.82
CA THR A 106 -12.98 -6.03 12.98
C THR A 106 -12.69 -4.67 13.62
N LEU A 107 -12.35 -3.68 12.81
CA LEU A 107 -12.06 -2.31 13.24
C LEU A 107 -13.25 -1.71 14.00
N LEU A 108 -14.46 -1.79 13.44
CA LEU A 108 -15.66 -1.23 14.05
C LEU A 108 -16.04 -1.96 15.34
N LYS A 109 -15.88 -3.29 15.40
CA LYS A 109 -16.09 -4.06 16.62
C LYS A 109 -15.15 -3.61 17.74
N GLN A 110 -13.84 -3.57 17.46
CA GLN A 110 -12.84 -3.14 18.44
C GLN A 110 -13.05 -1.68 18.88
N TYR A 111 -13.35 -0.80 17.94
CA TYR A 111 -13.67 0.60 18.25
C TYR A 111 -14.91 0.72 19.15
N SER A 112 -15.95 -0.08 18.91
CA SER A 112 -17.16 -0.09 19.74
C SER A 112 -16.89 -0.52 21.19
N GLU A 113 -15.94 -1.45 21.40
CA GLU A 113 -15.55 -1.89 22.75
C GLU A 113 -14.84 -0.80 23.54
N ILE A 114 -13.99 -0.01 22.87
CA ILE A 114 -13.34 1.16 23.47
C ILE A 114 -14.41 2.17 23.93
N TRP A 115 -15.40 2.45 23.07
CA TRP A 115 -16.51 3.33 23.42
C TRP A 115 -17.33 2.84 24.61
N ARG A 116 -17.66 1.55 24.68
CA ARG A 116 -18.41 0.98 25.81
C ARG A 116 -17.66 1.12 27.12
N LYS A 117 -16.36 0.81 27.13
CA LYS A 117 -15.50 0.97 28.32
C LYS A 117 -15.45 2.42 28.78
N ASN A 118 -15.25 3.35 27.85
CA ASN A 118 -15.19 4.78 28.18
C ASN A 118 -16.54 5.34 28.65
N ALA A 119 -17.65 4.93 28.04
CA ALA A 119 -18.98 5.35 28.47
C ALA A 119 -19.30 4.88 29.89
N GLN A 120 -18.89 3.65 30.24
CA GLN A 120 -19.06 3.13 31.59
C GLN A 120 -18.25 3.93 32.63
N LEU A 121 -16.97 4.23 32.34
CA LEU A 121 -16.13 5.07 33.20
C LEU A 121 -16.72 6.48 33.41
N MET A 122 -17.31 7.07 32.38
CA MET A 122 -17.94 8.39 32.47
C MET A 122 -19.24 8.40 33.29
N CYS A 123 -19.96 7.28 33.34
CA CYS A 123 -21.13 7.12 34.20
C CYS A 123 -20.75 6.83 35.66
N GLU A 124 -19.68 6.09 35.91
CA GLU A 124 -19.18 5.77 37.26
C GLU A 124 -18.49 6.97 37.94
N ALA A 125 -18.03 7.96 37.16
CA ALA A 125 -17.43 9.20 37.66
C ALA A 125 -18.45 10.31 38.03
N ARG A 126 -19.75 10.03 37.96
CA ARG A 126 -20.86 10.93 38.35
C ARG A 126 -21.55 10.43 39.61
#